data_AF-A0A353DM75-F1
#
_entry.id   AF-A0A353DM75-F1
#
_cell.length_a   1.000
_cell.length_b   1.000
_cell.length_c   1.000
_cell.angle_alpha   90.00
_cell.angle_beta   90.00
_cell.angle_gamma   90.00
#
_symmetry.space_group_name_H-M   'P 1'
#
loop_
_entity.id
_entity.type
_entity.pdbx_description
1 polymer ?
#
loop_
_entity_poly.entity_id
_entity_poly.type
_entity_poly.pdbx_seq_one_letter_code
_entity_poly.pdbx_strand_id
1 'polypeptide(L)'
;MEIELENVGAINKGTITFDDDKINIIYGSNGIGKTTILAAIQAKLNGTFDNDQSAFVPFFNKSAQPKITLKSCSISNILTFNRNYVDSYLYNSDDIANNSYSLIAKTQNYDDEIQAINQQILDVRKSSSAPILNEFCKTINNVQSEINFNESKNGQVRIKANSKIGKSLKEQIKQEVELDSSLSKYSAFKGILNWIDWIKTGIDILGQANVQICPFCGNDLSDDELHGVHSISSKGTSKKFQNNINARNALLAINRFINEEGKKAITDF
;
A
#
# COMPACT_ATOMS: atom_id res chain seq x y z
N MET A 1 23.19 -50.00 0.29
CA MET A 1 21.96 -50.39 1.03
C MET A 1 20.71 -50.05 0.22
N GLU A 2 19.61 -50.81 0.34
CA GLU A 2 18.38 -50.60 -0.44
C GLU A 2 17.11 -50.73 0.42
N ILE A 3 16.22 -49.73 0.31
CA ILE A 3 14.92 -49.66 0.98
C ILE A 3 13.83 -49.47 -0.07
N GLU A 4 12.85 -50.37 -0.09
CA GLU A 4 11.66 -50.20 -0.93
C GLU A 4 10.50 -49.61 -0.13
N LEU A 5 9.80 -48.69 -0.78
CA LEU A 5 8.65 -47.97 -0.26
C LEU A 5 7.46 -48.21 -1.19
N GLU A 6 6.32 -48.56 -0.61
CA GLU A 6 5.07 -48.72 -1.32
C GLU A 6 3.95 -48.05 -0.50
N ASN A 7 3.22 -47.13 -1.12
CA ASN A 7 2.14 -46.36 -0.50
C ASN A 7 2.56 -45.60 0.77
N VAL A 8 3.76 -45.00 0.80
CA VAL A 8 4.27 -44.23 1.96
C VAL A 8 4.21 -42.73 1.66
N GLY A 9 3.29 -42.02 2.31
CA GLY A 9 3.14 -40.56 2.18
C GLY A 9 2.83 -40.13 0.74
N ALA A 10 3.77 -39.46 0.09
CA ALA A 10 3.62 -39.02 -1.31
C ALA A 10 4.10 -40.08 -2.33
N ILE A 11 4.64 -41.22 -1.88
CA ILE A 11 5.22 -42.25 -2.75
C ILE A 11 4.22 -43.39 -2.96
N ASN A 12 3.85 -43.63 -4.22
CA ASN A 12 3.10 -44.83 -4.61
C ASN A 12 4.02 -46.07 -4.59
N LYS A 13 5.13 -46.02 -5.31
CA LYS A 13 6.18 -47.05 -5.28
C LYS A 13 7.53 -46.43 -5.58
N GLY A 14 8.56 -46.80 -4.83
CA GLY A 14 9.91 -46.29 -5.05
C GLY A 14 10.96 -47.05 -4.25
N THR A 15 12.22 -46.86 -4.65
CA THR A 15 13.38 -47.47 -4.00
C THR A 15 14.36 -46.38 -3.63
N ILE A 16 14.87 -46.41 -2.40
CA ILE A 16 15.92 -45.52 -1.91
C ILE A 16 17.16 -46.36 -1.64
N THR A 17 18.26 -45.95 -2.25
CA THR A 17 19.58 -46.55 -2.03
C THR A 17 20.44 -45.60 -1.21
N PHE A 18 21.08 -46.14 -0.19
CA PHE A 18 22.08 -45.43 0.61
C PHE A 18 23.46 -46.05 0.36
N ASP A 19 24.45 -45.18 0.18
CA ASP A 19 25.86 -45.58 0.11
C ASP A 19 26.43 -45.67 1.52
N ASP A 20 27.10 -46.78 1.81
CA ASP A 20 27.82 -46.96 3.07
C ASP A 20 29.02 -46.00 3.16
N ASP A 21 29.37 -45.60 4.39
CA ASP A 21 30.48 -44.69 4.71
C ASP A 21 30.46 -43.33 4.00
N LYS A 22 29.27 -42.86 3.58
CA LYS A 22 29.08 -41.56 2.94
C LYS A 22 27.98 -40.72 3.60
N ILE A 23 28.08 -39.41 3.42
CA ILE A 23 26.97 -38.49 3.69
C ILE A 23 25.95 -38.64 2.57
N ASN A 24 24.79 -39.21 2.90
CA ASN A 24 23.68 -39.38 1.98
C ASN A 24 22.72 -38.17 2.08
N ILE A 25 22.60 -37.39 1.01
CA ILE A 25 21.79 -36.15 0.99
C ILE A 25 20.49 -36.40 0.21
N ILE A 26 19.35 -36.32 0.88
CA ILE A 26 18.02 -36.37 0.26
C ILE A 26 17.52 -34.92 0.04
N TYR A 27 17.39 -34.50 -1.21
CA TYR A 27 16.93 -33.16 -1.58
C TYR A 27 15.72 -33.20 -2.53
N GLY A 28 14.99 -32.08 -2.61
CA GLY A 28 13.79 -31.95 -3.42
C GLY A 28 12.88 -30.83 -2.92
N SER A 29 11.84 -30.48 -3.69
CA SER A 29 10.89 -29.41 -3.33
C SER A 29 10.16 -29.65 -2.01
N ASN A 30 9.61 -28.59 -1.42
CA ASN A 30 8.75 -28.74 -0.23
C ASN A 30 7.49 -29.56 -0.57
N GLY A 31 7.04 -30.40 0.37
CA GLY A 31 5.83 -31.22 0.19
C GLY A 31 6.03 -32.57 -0.53
N ILE A 32 7.20 -32.87 -1.11
CA ILE A 32 7.48 -34.16 -1.78
C ILE A 32 7.61 -35.36 -0.82
N GLY A 33 7.53 -35.15 0.50
CA GLY A 33 7.55 -36.24 1.48
C GLY A 33 8.93 -36.61 2.04
N LYS A 34 9.98 -35.82 1.82
CA LYS A 34 11.34 -36.06 2.37
C LYS A 34 11.32 -36.42 3.86
N THR A 35 10.68 -35.58 4.67
CA THR A 35 10.56 -35.79 6.12
C THR A 35 9.71 -37.02 6.46
N THR A 36 8.62 -37.24 5.73
CA THR A 36 7.71 -38.38 5.92
C THR A 36 8.42 -39.71 5.66
N ILE A 37 9.23 -39.77 4.60
CA ILE A 37 10.03 -40.94 4.24
C ILE A 37 11.02 -41.28 5.37
N LEU A 38 11.80 -40.29 5.82
CA LEU A 38 12.78 -40.50 6.89
C LEU A 38 12.10 -40.94 8.20
N ALA A 39 10.97 -40.32 8.55
CA ALA A 39 10.19 -40.71 9.73
C ALA A 39 9.63 -42.14 9.61
N ALA A 40 9.19 -42.54 8.41
CA ALA A 40 8.67 -43.87 8.16
C ALA A 40 9.76 -44.94 8.27
N ILE A 41 10.95 -44.67 7.72
CA ILE A 41 12.10 -45.57 7.85
C ILE A 41 12.52 -45.67 9.32
N GLN A 42 12.59 -44.55 10.04
CA GLN A 42 12.93 -44.54 11.46
C GLN A 42 11.92 -45.35 12.30
N ALA A 43 10.62 -45.19 12.04
CA ALA A 43 9.59 -46.00 12.67
C ALA A 43 9.73 -47.50 12.35
N LYS A 44 10.16 -47.84 11.13
CA LYS A 44 10.39 -49.23 10.72
C LYS A 44 11.55 -49.85 11.46
N LEU A 45 12.65 -49.11 11.61
CA LEU A 45 13.83 -49.53 12.37
C LEU A 45 13.53 -49.69 13.87
N ASN A 46 12.69 -48.82 14.43
CA ASN A 46 12.28 -48.87 15.83
C ASN A 46 11.18 -49.91 16.12
N GLY A 47 10.68 -50.62 15.09
CA GLY A 47 9.62 -51.61 15.24
C GLY A 47 8.23 -51.03 15.53
N THR A 48 8.02 -49.72 15.37
CA THR A 48 6.74 -49.06 15.62
C THR A 48 5.89 -48.87 14.36
N PHE A 49 6.50 -48.93 13.18
CA PHE A 49 5.81 -48.70 11.90
C PHE A 49 4.63 -49.65 11.68
N ASP A 50 4.79 -50.96 11.95
CA ASP A 50 3.72 -51.94 11.71
C ASP A 50 2.59 -51.86 12.75
N ASN A 51 2.82 -51.19 13.89
CA ASN A 51 1.82 -50.98 14.94
C ASN A 51 0.90 -49.79 14.65
N ASP A 52 1.44 -48.72 14.06
CA ASP A 52 0.69 -47.53 13.67
C ASP A 52 1.23 -46.95 12.36
N GLN A 53 0.49 -47.20 11.28
CA GLN A 53 0.78 -46.70 9.95
C GLN A 53 0.01 -45.41 9.61
N SER A 54 -0.85 -44.92 10.50
CA SER A 54 -1.80 -43.82 10.21
C SER A 54 -1.10 -42.54 9.73
N ALA A 55 0.07 -42.24 10.29
CA ALA A 55 0.90 -41.08 9.94
C ALA A 55 1.55 -41.18 8.54
N PHE A 56 1.55 -42.37 7.93
CA PHE A 56 2.25 -42.66 6.67
C PHE A 56 1.30 -43.00 5.52
N VAL A 57 -0.01 -43.04 5.77
CA VAL A 57 -1.04 -43.29 4.74
C VAL A 57 -0.98 -42.21 3.65
N PRO A 58 -1.02 -42.59 2.37
CA PRO A 58 -0.88 -41.62 1.30
C PRO A 58 -2.15 -40.81 1.09
N PHE A 59 -2.00 -39.51 0.80
CA PHE A 59 -3.14 -38.64 0.52
C PHE A 59 -3.92 -39.05 -0.74
N PHE A 60 -3.24 -39.64 -1.73
CA PHE A 60 -3.87 -40.07 -2.99
C PHE A 60 -4.71 -41.35 -2.82
N ASN A 61 -4.52 -42.12 -1.75
CA ASN A 61 -5.30 -43.33 -1.48
C ASN A 61 -5.35 -43.65 0.03
N LYS A 62 -6.41 -43.21 0.71
CA LYS A 62 -6.60 -43.43 2.15
C LYS A 62 -6.81 -44.88 2.56
N SER A 63 -7.13 -45.76 1.62
CA SER A 63 -7.32 -47.20 1.86
C SER A 63 -6.05 -48.01 1.60
N ALA A 64 -5.00 -47.39 1.07
CA ALA A 64 -3.73 -48.05 0.85
C ALA A 64 -3.05 -48.37 2.18
N GLN A 65 -2.32 -49.50 2.20
CA GLN A 65 -1.52 -49.92 3.34
C GLN A 65 -0.05 -49.54 3.06
N PRO A 66 0.53 -48.60 3.82
CA PRO A 66 1.95 -48.26 3.72
C PRO A 66 2.82 -49.48 3.98
N LYS A 67 3.84 -49.69 3.15
CA LYS A 67 4.77 -50.81 3.26
C LYS A 67 6.20 -50.36 3.03
N ILE A 68 7.09 -50.83 3.91
CA ILE A 68 8.53 -50.63 3.82
C ILE A 68 9.21 -51.98 3.86
N THR A 69 10.04 -52.26 2.85
CA THR A 69 10.84 -53.49 2.77
C THR A 69 12.32 -53.14 2.84
N LEU A 70 13.03 -53.71 3.81
CA LEU A 70 14.47 -53.55 3.98
C LEU A 70 15.18 -54.73 3.30
N LYS A 71 15.69 -54.54 2.08
CA LYS A 71 16.28 -55.63 1.28
C LYS A 71 17.72 -55.96 1.64
N SER A 72 18.50 -54.96 2.05
CA SER A 72 19.92 -55.12 2.43
C SER A 72 20.32 -53.99 3.38
N CYS A 73 19.73 -54.00 4.57
CA CYS A 73 19.86 -52.91 5.54
C CYS A 73 20.49 -53.42 6.85
N SER A 74 21.70 -52.95 7.15
CA SER A 74 22.38 -53.12 8.44
C SER A 74 22.18 -51.92 9.38
N ILE A 75 21.32 -50.96 8.99
CA ILE A 75 21.07 -49.74 9.76
C ILE A 75 20.32 -50.10 11.03
N SER A 76 20.91 -49.81 12.18
CA SER A 76 20.27 -49.93 13.49
C SER A 76 19.58 -48.63 13.92
N ASN A 77 20.00 -47.48 13.39
CA ASN A 77 19.46 -46.17 13.76
C ASN A 77 19.64 -45.12 12.64
N ILE A 78 18.76 -44.12 12.61
CA ILE A 78 18.85 -42.97 11.69
C ILE A 78 18.88 -41.68 12.52
N LEU A 79 19.93 -40.89 12.31
CA LEU A 79 20.03 -39.52 12.81
C LEU A 79 19.61 -38.56 11.69
N THR A 80 18.54 -37.81 11.92
CA THR A 80 18.03 -36.86 10.93
C THR A 80 18.44 -35.44 11.31
N PHE A 81 19.20 -34.78 10.45
CA PHE A 81 19.49 -33.35 10.60
C PHE A 81 18.29 -32.51 10.10
N ASN A 82 17.33 -32.24 10.99
CA ASN A 82 16.14 -31.43 10.71
C ASN A 82 15.96 -30.32 11.75
N ARG A 83 14.84 -29.58 11.66
CA ARG A 83 14.53 -28.51 12.62
C ARG A 83 14.49 -29.00 14.07
N ASN A 84 13.92 -30.18 14.33
CA ASN A 84 13.89 -30.73 15.68
C ASN A 84 15.30 -31.01 16.20
N TYR A 85 16.22 -31.51 15.34
CA TYR A 85 17.62 -31.68 15.71
C TYR A 85 18.28 -30.34 16.05
N VAL A 86 18.08 -29.33 15.19
CA VAL A 86 18.60 -27.98 15.42
C VAL A 86 18.08 -27.40 16.74
N ASP A 87 16.78 -27.50 16.99
CA ASP A 87 16.15 -26.94 18.20
C ASP A 87 16.57 -27.71 19.47
N SER A 88 16.70 -29.04 19.39
CA SER A 88 16.97 -29.90 20.56
C SER A 88 18.46 -30.00 20.92
N TYR A 89 19.36 -29.77 19.96
CA TYR A 89 20.81 -29.95 20.14
C TYR A 89 21.63 -28.68 19.87
N LEU A 90 21.32 -27.87 18.85
CA LEU A 90 22.13 -26.68 18.53
C LEU A 90 21.72 -25.44 19.34
N TYR A 91 20.44 -25.28 19.64
CA TYR A 91 19.90 -24.13 20.39
C TYR A 91 19.48 -24.45 21.83
N ASN A 92 19.81 -25.65 22.32
CA ASN A 92 19.57 -26.00 23.71
C ASN A 92 20.58 -25.29 24.61
N SER A 93 20.09 -24.47 25.55
CA SER A 93 20.91 -23.76 26.53
C SER A 93 21.60 -24.68 27.53
N ASP A 94 21.13 -25.93 27.66
CA ASP A 94 21.65 -26.94 28.58
C ASP A 94 22.57 -27.98 27.88
N ASP A 95 23.01 -27.72 26.64
CA ASP A 95 23.98 -28.59 25.94
C ASP A 95 25.37 -28.54 26.59
N ILE A 96 26.18 -29.59 26.43
CA ILE A 96 27.51 -29.79 27.05
C ILE A 96 28.43 -28.57 26.84
N ALA A 97 28.29 -27.88 25.71
CA ALA A 97 29.09 -26.71 25.38
C ALA A 97 28.37 -25.35 25.58
N ASN A 98 27.17 -25.32 26.19
CA ASN A 98 26.36 -24.12 26.46
C ASN A 98 26.44 -23.10 25.31
N ASN A 99 25.75 -23.39 24.18
CA ASN A 99 25.80 -22.65 22.89
C ASN A 99 26.75 -23.24 21.82
N SER A 100 26.68 -24.56 21.61
CA SER A 100 27.41 -25.30 20.56
C SER A 100 27.29 -24.68 19.17
N TYR A 101 26.15 -24.06 18.86
CA TYR A 101 25.97 -23.31 17.61
C TYR A 101 27.00 -22.19 17.45
N SER A 102 27.27 -21.41 18.50
CA SER A 102 28.24 -20.32 18.43
C SER A 102 29.68 -20.80 18.30
N LEU A 103 29.99 -22.00 18.79
CA LEU A 103 31.33 -22.58 18.65
C LEU A 103 31.59 -23.14 17.25
N ILE A 104 30.57 -23.71 16.61
CA ILE A 104 30.72 -24.45 15.34
C ILE A 104 30.38 -23.57 14.13
N ALA A 105 29.35 -22.72 14.23
CA ALA A 105 28.78 -22.00 13.08
C ALA A 105 29.06 -20.49 13.10
N LYS A 106 29.24 -19.88 14.28
CA LYS A 106 29.47 -18.43 14.42
C LYS A 106 30.95 -18.09 14.23
N THR A 107 31.41 -18.23 12.99
CA THR A 107 32.74 -17.76 12.57
C THR A 107 32.74 -16.24 12.35
N GLN A 108 33.92 -15.62 12.29
CA GLN A 108 34.02 -14.20 11.94
C GLN A 108 33.34 -13.88 10.60
N ASN A 109 33.52 -14.76 9.60
CA ASN A 109 32.90 -14.62 8.29
C ASN A 109 31.36 -14.63 8.37
N TYR A 110 30.77 -15.49 9.22
CA TYR A 110 29.32 -15.48 9.45
C TYR A 110 28.84 -14.14 10.01
N ASP A 111 29.54 -13.58 11.01
CA ASP A 111 29.16 -12.30 11.60
C ASP A 111 29.29 -11.14 10.59
N ASP A 112 30.35 -11.15 9.77
CA ASP A 112 30.58 -10.16 8.71
C ASP A 112 29.46 -10.20 7.65
N GLU A 113 29.07 -11.40 7.19
CA GLU A 113 27.99 -11.60 6.22
C GLU A 113 26.62 -11.18 6.78
N ILE A 114 26.31 -11.55 8.03
CA ILE A 114 25.07 -11.12 8.70
C ILE A 114 25.04 -9.60 8.84
N GLN A 115 26.16 -8.96 9.17
CA GLN A 115 26.24 -7.51 9.25
C GLN A 115 26.01 -6.86 7.88
N ALA A 116 26.59 -7.41 6.81
CA ALA A 116 26.39 -6.93 5.43
C ALA A 116 24.92 -7.02 5.00
N ILE A 117 24.25 -8.16 5.27
CA ILE A 117 22.81 -8.35 5.00
C ILE A 117 21.98 -7.31 5.76
N ASN A 118 22.24 -7.12 7.05
CA ASN A 118 21.53 -6.14 7.87
C ASN A 118 21.72 -4.72 7.35
N GLN A 119 22.92 -4.37 6.88
CA GLN A 119 23.19 -3.07 6.28
C GLN A 119 22.39 -2.84 5.00
N GLN A 120 22.32 -3.84 4.11
CA GLN A 120 21.49 -3.77 2.90
C GLN A 120 20.00 -3.59 3.24
N ILE A 121 19.48 -4.32 4.23
CA ILE A 121 18.09 -4.17 4.71
C ILE A 121 17.85 -2.75 5.24
N LEU A 122 18.80 -2.19 6.00
CA LEU A 122 18.71 -0.83 6.50
C LEU A 122 18.70 0.20 5.36
N ASP A 123 19.50 0.01 4.33
CA ASP A 123 19.57 0.93 3.19
C ASP A 123 18.30 0.87 2.33
N VAL A 124 17.71 -0.32 2.14
CA VAL A 124 16.36 -0.47 1.56
C VAL A 124 15.33 0.28 2.41
N ARG A 125 15.37 0.13 3.74
CA ARG A 125 14.44 0.81 4.66
C ARG A 125 14.59 2.34 4.60
N LYS A 126 15.82 2.86 4.56
CA LYS A 126 16.08 4.30 4.38
C LYS A 126 15.58 4.80 3.03
N SER A 127 15.79 4.02 1.97
CA SER A 127 15.30 4.33 0.62
C SER A 127 13.76 4.33 0.56
N SER A 128 13.10 3.45 1.31
CA SER A 128 11.63 3.46 1.47
C SER A 128 11.12 4.57 2.39
N SER A 129 11.97 5.13 3.24
CA SER A 129 11.71 6.31 4.07
C SER A 129 12.11 7.60 3.36
N ALA A 130 12.10 7.61 2.02
CA ALA A 130 12.50 8.77 1.25
C ALA A 130 11.60 9.96 1.61
N PRO A 131 12.17 11.13 1.96
CA PRO A 131 11.40 12.35 2.27
C PRO A 131 10.32 12.65 1.23
N ILE A 132 10.57 12.33 -0.04
CA ILE A 132 9.62 12.49 -1.15
C ILE A 132 8.34 11.65 -1.01
N LEU A 133 8.42 10.43 -0.45
CA LEU A 133 7.26 9.57 -0.20
C LEU A 133 6.42 10.12 0.96
N ASN A 134 7.07 10.58 2.03
CA ASN A 134 6.38 11.25 3.14
C ASN A 134 5.71 12.54 2.66
N GLU A 135 6.40 13.31 1.82
CA GLU A 135 5.84 14.52 1.23
C GLU A 135 4.66 14.22 0.30
N PHE A 136 4.78 13.19 -0.53
CA PHE A 136 3.70 12.69 -1.39
C PHE A 136 2.48 12.30 -0.56
N CYS A 137 2.65 11.43 0.43
CA CYS A 137 1.57 11.01 1.33
C CYS A 137 0.92 12.21 2.02
N LYS A 138 1.72 13.16 2.52
CA LYS A 138 1.21 14.39 3.16
C LYS A 138 0.41 15.24 2.18
N THR A 139 0.92 15.46 0.97
CA THR A 139 0.22 16.23 -0.07
C THR A 139 -1.09 15.55 -0.48
N ILE A 140 -1.08 14.24 -0.75
CA ILE A 140 -2.28 13.49 -1.13
C ILE A 140 -3.32 13.48 0.00
N ASN A 141 -2.91 13.26 1.25
CA ASN A 141 -3.83 13.29 2.39
C ASN A 141 -4.46 14.67 2.58
N ASN A 142 -3.70 15.75 2.40
CA ASN A 142 -4.23 17.11 2.44
C ASN A 142 -5.29 17.30 1.35
N VAL A 143 -5.01 16.91 0.10
CA VAL A 143 -5.97 17.03 -1.00
C VAL A 143 -7.21 16.15 -0.77
N GLN A 144 -7.04 14.93 -0.29
CA GLN A 144 -8.14 14.05 0.07
C GLN A 144 -9.04 14.67 1.14
N SER A 145 -8.47 15.35 2.13
CA SER A 145 -9.23 16.04 3.18
C SER A 145 -10.05 17.22 2.64
N GLU A 146 -9.53 17.92 1.63
CA GLU A 146 -10.20 19.05 0.97
C GLU A 146 -11.31 18.60 0.00
N ILE A 147 -11.10 17.47 -0.69
CA ILE A 147 -12.13 16.82 -1.52
C ILE A 147 -13.23 16.21 -0.64
N ASN A 148 -12.83 15.60 0.49
CA ASN A 148 -13.69 14.98 1.48
C ASN A 148 -14.70 14.01 0.84
N PHE A 149 -14.22 12.83 0.46
CA PHE A 149 -15.04 11.79 -0.15
C PHE A 149 -16.06 11.19 0.83
N ASN A 150 -17.19 10.68 0.32
CA ASN A 150 -18.05 9.74 1.02
C ASN A 150 -18.17 8.44 0.23
N GLU A 151 -18.32 7.34 0.94
CA GLU A 151 -18.63 6.06 0.35
C GLU A 151 -20.12 5.77 0.60
N SER A 152 -20.86 5.50 -0.47
CA SER A 152 -22.24 5.07 -0.36
C SER A 152 -22.32 3.63 0.17
N LYS A 153 -23.50 3.22 0.64
CA LYS A 153 -23.77 1.82 1.06
C LYS A 153 -23.49 0.79 -0.05
N ASN A 154 -23.38 1.22 -1.30
CA ASN A 154 -23.13 0.37 -2.47
C ASN A 154 -21.66 0.41 -2.92
N GLY A 155 -20.74 0.97 -2.11
CA GLY A 155 -19.32 1.09 -2.43
C GLY A 155 -18.96 2.21 -3.42
N GLN A 156 -19.93 3.00 -3.90
CA GLN A 156 -19.60 4.15 -4.75
C GLN A 156 -18.98 5.28 -3.93
N VAL A 157 -17.78 5.72 -4.33
CA VAL A 157 -17.10 6.89 -3.78
C VAL A 157 -17.59 8.15 -4.51
N ARG A 158 -18.09 9.13 -3.76
CA ARG A 158 -18.50 10.44 -4.31
C ARG A 158 -17.85 11.58 -3.53
N ILE A 159 -17.71 12.73 -4.17
CA ILE A 159 -17.27 13.97 -3.52
C ILE A 159 -18.42 14.48 -2.66
N LYS A 160 -18.17 14.80 -1.38
CA LYS A 160 -19.22 15.42 -0.56
C LYS A 160 -19.57 16.79 -1.11
N ALA A 161 -20.86 17.03 -1.37
CA ALA A 161 -21.35 18.30 -1.91
C ALA A 161 -21.05 19.52 -1.02
N ASN A 162 -20.81 19.31 0.29
CA ASN A 162 -20.48 20.38 1.23
C ASN A 162 -18.97 20.63 1.41
N SER A 163 -18.10 19.81 0.78
CA SER A 163 -16.66 20.04 0.72
C SER A 163 -16.34 21.29 -0.10
N LYS A 164 -15.12 21.82 0.00
CA LYS A 164 -14.74 23.02 -0.77
C LYS A 164 -14.78 22.74 -2.27
N ILE A 165 -14.28 21.58 -2.69
CA ILE A 165 -14.30 21.12 -4.08
C ILE A 165 -15.72 20.76 -4.54
N GLY A 166 -16.52 20.11 -3.70
CA GLY A 166 -17.92 19.80 -4.00
C GLY A 166 -18.80 21.05 -4.17
N LYS A 167 -18.56 22.10 -3.36
CA LYS A 167 -19.22 23.40 -3.51
C LYS A 167 -18.78 24.08 -4.80
N SER A 168 -17.49 24.12 -5.09
CA SER A 168 -16.91 24.66 -6.33
C SER A 168 -17.54 24.03 -7.58
N LEU A 169 -17.60 22.69 -7.63
CA LEU A 169 -18.21 21.94 -8.73
C LEU A 169 -19.71 22.26 -8.92
N LYS A 170 -20.45 22.45 -7.82
CA LYS A 170 -21.88 22.81 -7.86
C LYS A 170 -22.09 24.27 -8.30
N GLU A 171 -21.18 25.15 -7.91
CA GLU A 171 -21.29 26.60 -8.14
C GLU A 171 -20.98 27.01 -9.58
N GLN A 172 -20.38 26.12 -10.39
CA GLN A 172 -20.08 26.31 -11.83
C GLN A 172 -19.29 27.59 -12.16
N ILE A 173 -18.63 28.22 -11.20
CA ILE A 173 -17.74 29.35 -11.46
C ILE A 173 -16.43 28.76 -12.01
N LYS A 174 -16.37 28.66 -13.34
CA LYS A 174 -15.30 27.95 -14.05
C LYS A 174 -14.10 28.82 -14.44
N GLN A 175 -14.16 30.13 -14.23
CA GLN A 175 -13.15 31.05 -14.76
C GLN A 175 -12.87 32.16 -13.75
N GLU A 176 -11.62 32.63 -13.73
CA GLU A 176 -11.34 33.98 -13.26
C GLU A 176 -12.35 34.93 -13.88
N VAL A 177 -12.73 35.99 -13.15
CA VAL A 177 -13.55 37.05 -13.75
C VAL A 177 -12.76 37.63 -14.92
N GLU A 178 -13.07 37.20 -16.14
CA GLU A 178 -12.64 37.87 -17.34
C GLU A 178 -13.36 39.23 -17.35
N LEU A 179 -12.53 40.27 -17.24
CA LEU A 179 -12.95 41.65 -17.33
C LEU A 179 -12.78 42.02 -18.80
N ASP A 180 -13.88 42.16 -19.51
CA ASP A 180 -13.86 42.74 -20.86
C ASP A 180 -13.42 44.22 -20.82
N SER A 181 -13.38 44.87 -21.97
CA SER A 181 -12.97 46.27 -22.10
C SER A 181 -13.80 47.22 -21.21
N SER A 182 -15.09 46.95 -21.00
CA SER A 182 -15.99 47.74 -20.16
C SER A 182 -15.73 47.55 -18.65
N LEU A 183 -15.14 46.42 -18.27
CA LEU A 183 -14.85 46.05 -16.88
C LEU A 183 -13.38 46.25 -16.50
N SER A 184 -12.53 46.69 -17.43
CA SER A 184 -11.09 46.89 -17.23
C SER A 184 -10.72 47.76 -16.03
N LYS A 185 -11.56 48.76 -15.69
CA LYS A 185 -11.40 49.62 -14.51
C LYS A 185 -11.46 48.87 -13.18
N TYR A 186 -12.06 47.67 -13.16
CA TYR A 186 -12.14 46.82 -11.97
C TYR A 186 -10.96 45.86 -11.82
N SER A 187 -10.00 45.87 -12.76
CA SER A 187 -8.83 44.96 -12.75
C SER A 187 -7.99 45.06 -11.48
N ALA A 188 -7.84 46.26 -10.92
CA ALA A 188 -7.14 46.50 -9.66
C ALA A 188 -7.77 45.75 -8.45
N PHE A 189 -9.07 45.43 -8.52
CA PHE A 189 -9.81 44.79 -7.44
C PHE A 189 -9.96 43.27 -7.61
N LYS A 190 -9.54 42.69 -8.76
CA LYS A 190 -9.70 41.26 -9.10
C LYS A 190 -9.17 40.29 -8.02
N GLY A 191 -8.12 40.69 -7.29
CA GLY A 191 -7.51 39.90 -6.21
C GLY A 191 -8.10 40.13 -4.81
N ILE A 192 -9.00 41.10 -4.64
CA ILE A 192 -9.53 41.50 -3.32
C ILE A 192 -10.85 40.78 -3.08
N LEU A 193 -10.83 39.61 -2.45
CA LEU A 193 -11.99 38.71 -2.31
C LEU A 193 -13.35 39.38 -2.08
N ASN A 194 -13.43 40.41 -1.22
CA ASN A 194 -14.69 41.06 -0.82
C ASN A 194 -15.23 42.09 -1.84
N TRP A 195 -14.52 42.36 -2.92
CA TRP A 195 -14.89 43.42 -3.88
C TRP A 195 -16.23 43.17 -4.58
N ILE A 196 -16.58 41.90 -4.82
CA ILE A 196 -17.85 41.52 -5.46
C ILE A 196 -19.03 41.70 -4.50
N ASP A 197 -18.85 41.40 -3.22
CA ASP A 197 -19.88 41.65 -2.22
C ASP A 197 -20.07 43.16 -2.00
N TRP A 198 -18.99 43.94 -2.05
CA TRP A 198 -19.05 45.41 -2.02
C TRP A 198 -19.87 45.98 -3.19
N ILE A 199 -19.64 45.48 -4.41
CA ILE A 199 -20.44 45.83 -5.59
C ILE A 199 -21.91 45.47 -5.42
N LYS A 200 -22.22 44.28 -4.88
CA LYS A 200 -23.60 43.85 -4.61
C LYS A 200 -24.31 44.78 -3.65
N THR A 201 -23.65 45.13 -2.55
CA THR A 201 -24.19 46.10 -1.59
C THR A 201 -24.50 47.44 -2.27
N GLY A 202 -23.63 47.89 -3.18
CA GLY A 202 -23.87 49.10 -3.96
C GLY A 202 -25.13 49.01 -4.83
N ILE A 203 -25.29 47.91 -5.58
CA ILE A 203 -26.48 47.67 -6.39
C ILE A 203 -27.75 47.62 -5.54
N ASP A 204 -27.71 46.92 -4.40
CA ASP A 204 -28.87 46.80 -3.52
C ASP A 204 -29.32 48.18 -2.99
N ILE A 205 -28.36 49.06 -2.65
CA ILE A 205 -28.65 50.43 -2.22
C ILE A 205 -29.24 51.25 -3.39
N LEU A 206 -28.68 51.15 -4.60
CA LEU A 206 -29.19 51.83 -5.80
C LEU A 206 -30.64 51.43 -6.08
N GLY A 207 -30.94 50.13 -6.02
CA GLY A 207 -32.28 49.60 -6.25
C GLY A 207 -33.29 50.05 -5.18
N GLN A 208 -32.88 50.17 -3.92
CA GLN A 208 -33.75 50.67 -2.84
C GLN A 208 -34.01 52.18 -2.94
N ALA A 209 -32.99 52.95 -3.29
CA ALA A 209 -33.10 54.41 -3.38
C ALA A 209 -33.71 54.88 -4.71
N ASN A 210 -33.76 54.02 -5.73
CA ASN A 210 -34.23 54.32 -7.09
C ASN A 210 -33.48 55.52 -7.71
N VAL A 211 -32.15 55.55 -7.54
CA VAL A 211 -31.24 56.58 -8.06
C VAL A 211 -30.09 55.94 -8.85
N GLN A 212 -29.49 56.68 -9.78
CA GLN A 212 -28.27 56.28 -10.48
C GLN A 212 -27.01 56.91 -9.86
N ILE A 213 -27.02 57.22 -8.57
CA ILE A 213 -25.88 57.82 -7.87
C ILE A 213 -25.15 56.72 -7.09
N CYS A 214 -23.86 56.52 -7.38
CA CYS A 214 -23.04 55.55 -6.68
C CYS A 214 -23.07 55.81 -5.16
N PRO A 215 -23.50 54.84 -4.34
CA PRO A 215 -23.66 55.04 -2.90
C PRO A 215 -22.32 55.16 -2.14
N PHE A 216 -21.20 54.88 -2.81
CA PHE A 216 -19.88 54.90 -2.19
C PHE A 216 -19.06 56.15 -2.51
N CYS A 217 -19.26 56.77 -3.68
CA CYS A 217 -18.51 57.96 -4.09
C CYS A 217 -19.39 59.17 -4.43
N GLY A 218 -20.71 59.02 -4.50
CA GLY A 218 -21.64 60.11 -4.76
C GLY A 218 -21.68 60.61 -6.21
N ASN A 219 -20.97 59.94 -7.12
CA ASN A 219 -21.00 60.27 -8.56
C ASN A 219 -22.17 59.57 -9.26
N ASP A 220 -22.69 60.21 -10.30
CA ASP A 220 -23.63 59.59 -11.23
C ASP A 220 -22.97 58.40 -11.94
N LEU A 221 -23.72 57.31 -12.07
CA LEU A 221 -23.36 56.11 -12.81
C LEU A 221 -24.03 56.14 -14.18
N SER A 222 -23.25 56.01 -15.23
CA SER A 222 -23.79 55.83 -16.58
C SER A 222 -24.45 54.45 -16.75
N ASP A 223 -25.34 54.32 -17.74
CA ASP A 223 -26.02 53.05 -18.04
C ASP A 223 -25.04 51.91 -18.35
N ASP A 224 -23.94 52.20 -19.05
CA ASP A 224 -22.88 51.23 -19.34
C ASP A 224 -22.18 50.73 -18.05
N GLU A 225 -21.98 51.63 -17.07
CA GLU A 225 -21.39 51.28 -15.78
C GLU A 225 -22.34 50.45 -14.94
N LEU A 226 -23.62 50.79 -14.91
CA LEU A 226 -24.65 49.98 -14.26
C LEU A 226 -24.70 48.59 -14.87
N HIS A 227 -24.71 48.49 -16.20
CA HIS A 227 -24.70 47.20 -16.90
C HIS A 227 -23.45 46.37 -16.55
N GLY A 228 -22.27 46.99 -16.52
CA GLY A 228 -21.02 46.32 -16.13
C GLY A 228 -21.03 45.82 -14.68
N VAL A 229 -21.51 46.64 -13.74
CA VAL A 229 -21.58 46.31 -12.31
C VAL A 229 -22.62 45.20 -12.06
N HIS A 230 -23.76 45.22 -12.76
CA HIS A 230 -24.75 44.13 -12.75
C HIS A 230 -24.17 42.83 -13.32
N SER A 231 -23.44 42.90 -14.43
CA SER A 231 -22.75 41.74 -15.00
C SER A 231 -21.78 41.11 -13.99
N ILE A 232 -20.97 41.89 -13.29
CA ILE A 232 -20.05 41.40 -12.25
C ILE A 232 -20.80 40.75 -11.08
N SER A 233 -21.83 41.40 -10.56
CA SER A 233 -22.57 40.89 -9.38
C SER A 233 -23.27 39.56 -9.65
N SER A 234 -23.64 39.30 -10.91
CA SER A 234 -24.23 38.02 -11.32
C SER A 234 -23.24 36.83 -11.25
N LYS A 235 -21.92 37.09 -11.30
CA LYS A 235 -20.89 36.04 -11.40
C LYS A 235 -20.68 35.24 -10.10
N GLY A 236 -21.02 35.76 -8.92
CA GLY A 236 -20.88 35.00 -7.67
C GLY A 236 -20.80 35.87 -6.40
N THR A 237 -20.49 35.26 -5.26
CA THR A 237 -20.18 35.97 -3.99
C THR A 237 -18.74 35.71 -3.60
N SER A 238 -18.16 36.55 -2.74
CA SER A 238 -16.77 36.37 -2.26
C SER A 238 -16.54 34.96 -1.72
N LYS A 239 -17.55 34.37 -1.07
CA LYS A 239 -17.49 33.01 -0.56
C LYS A 239 -17.33 31.96 -1.65
N LYS A 240 -18.03 32.11 -2.77
CA LYS A 240 -17.92 31.17 -3.90
C LYS A 240 -16.54 31.26 -4.54
N PHE A 241 -16.06 32.46 -4.82
CA PHE A 241 -14.70 32.69 -5.33
C PHE A 241 -13.62 32.13 -4.40
N GLN A 242 -13.76 32.34 -3.08
CA GLN A 242 -12.86 31.76 -2.09
C GLN A 242 -12.86 30.22 -2.12
N ASN A 243 -14.03 29.59 -2.26
CA ASN A 243 -14.12 28.13 -2.35
C ASN A 243 -13.38 27.61 -3.59
N ASN A 244 -13.51 28.28 -4.74
CA ASN A 244 -12.81 27.91 -5.98
C ASN A 244 -11.29 28.09 -5.87
N ILE A 245 -10.82 29.23 -5.33
CA ILE A 245 -9.39 29.47 -5.12
C ILE A 245 -8.80 28.38 -4.21
N ASN A 246 -9.50 28.04 -3.13
CA ASN A 246 -9.05 26.98 -2.22
C ASN A 246 -9.04 25.60 -2.90
N ALA A 247 -10.06 25.28 -3.70
CA ALA A 247 -10.13 24.05 -4.47
C ALA A 247 -8.96 23.95 -5.48
N ARG A 248 -8.72 25.02 -6.23
CA ARG A 248 -7.63 25.11 -7.21
C ARG A 248 -6.26 24.97 -6.55
N ASN A 249 -6.02 25.68 -5.43
CA ASN A 249 -4.76 25.58 -4.69
C ASN A 249 -4.52 24.17 -4.14
N ALA A 250 -5.58 23.49 -3.66
CA ALA A 250 -5.47 22.10 -3.23
C ALA A 250 -5.06 21.18 -4.39
N LEU A 251 -5.65 21.35 -5.58
CA LEU A 251 -5.29 20.56 -6.76
C LEU A 251 -3.88 20.90 -7.24
N LEU A 252 -3.50 22.17 -7.35
CA LEU A 252 -2.15 22.60 -7.79
C LEU A 252 -1.03 22.03 -6.91
N ALA A 253 -1.31 21.74 -5.63
CA ALA A 253 -0.34 21.12 -4.73
C ALA A 253 0.15 19.74 -5.23
N ILE A 254 -0.62 19.05 -6.09
CA ILE A 254 -0.25 17.74 -6.64
C ILE A 254 0.53 17.83 -7.96
N ASN A 255 0.72 19.02 -8.54
CA ASN A 255 1.35 19.21 -9.85
C ASN A 255 2.70 18.52 -10.00
N ARG A 256 3.49 18.49 -8.92
CA ARG A 256 4.81 17.84 -8.91
C ARG A 256 4.78 16.31 -8.99
N PHE A 257 3.60 15.70 -8.81
CA PHE A 257 3.41 14.24 -8.75
C PHE A 257 2.60 13.69 -9.92
N ILE A 258 2.15 14.54 -10.84
CA ILE A 258 1.30 14.17 -11.97
C ILE A 258 1.97 14.56 -13.29
N ASN A 259 1.52 13.93 -14.37
CA ASN A 259 1.99 14.20 -15.73
C ASN A 259 1.46 15.54 -16.28
N GLU A 260 1.97 15.97 -17.43
CA GLU A 260 1.54 17.22 -18.09
C GLU A 260 0.04 17.25 -18.41
N GLU A 261 -0.55 16.11 -18.74
CA GLU A 261 -1.99 15.98 -18.97
C GLU A 261 -2.79 16.34 -17.70
N GLY A 262 -2.39 15.80 -16.55
CA GLY A 262 -2.99 16.13 -15.27
C GLY A 262 -2.79 17.60 -14.88
N LYS A 263 -1.60 18.16 -15.12
CA LYS A 263 -1.34 19.59 -14.86
C LYS A 263 -2.23 20.49 -15.70
N LYS A 264 -2.44 20.13 -16.97
CA LYS A 264 -3.34 20.86 -17.87
C LYS A 264 -4.78 20.78 -17.38
N ALA A 265 -5.25 19.59 -17.00
CA ALA A 265 -6.60 19.41 -16.46
C ALA A 265 -6.87 20.23 -15.19
N ILE A 266 -5.87 20.41 -14.32
CA ILE A 266 -5.97 21.26 -13.12
C ILE A 266 -5.95 22.75 -13.48
N THR A 267 -5.22 23.12 -14.54
CA THR A 267 -5.16 24.52 -14.99
C THR A 267 -6.47 24.96 -15.63
N ASP A 268 -7.15 24.03 -16.32
CA ASP A 268 -8.46 24.21 -16.95
C ASP A 268 -9.63 24.13 -15.95
N PHE A 269 -9.38 23.78 -14.69
CA PHE A 269 -10.33 23.72 -13.57
C PHE A 269 -10.43 25.06 -12.82
#